data_AF-A0A7W5FTP3-F1
#
_entry.id   AF-A0A7W5FTP3-F1
#
_cell.length_a   1.000
_cell.length_b   1.000
_cell.length_c   1.000
_cell.angle_alpha   90.00
_cell.angle_beta   90.00
_cell.angle_gamma   90.00
#
_symmetry.space_group_name_H-M   'P 1'
#
loop_
_entity.id
_entity.type
_entity.pdbx_description
1 polymer ?
#
loop_
_entity_poly.entity_id
_entity_poly.type
_entity_poly.pdbx_seq_one_letter_code
_entity_poly.pdbx_strand_id
1 'polypeptide(L)'
;MDTPTPGGMQQMNHVNESGMYALVLGSTKAEAKRFKRWVTSEVLPAIRKSGGYSATGVQPAFDALRMAPLAVSAAKAFGLDQNAAAISANQFVRAETGRDLLQGFGQQHLVAATRMPSTSRPRSSARASASRPASSMTVWPAPACR
;
A
#
# COMPACT_ATOMS: atom_id res chain seq x y z
N MET A 1 -40.92 -16.44 -13.65
CA MET A 1 -40.10 -17.67 -13.51
C MET A 1 -40.60 -18.40 -12.27
N ASP A 2 -40.79 -19.71 -12.38
CA ASP A 2 -41.17 -20.54 -11.23
C ASP A 2 -40.02 -20.62 -10.23
N THR A 3 -40.31 -20.24 -8.99
CA THR A 3 -39.37 -20.24 -7.88
C THR A 3 -39.85 -21.27 -6.85
N PRO A 4 -39.02 -22.26 -6.48
CA PRO A 4 -39.41 -23.25 -5.48
C PRO A 4 -39.48 -22.60 -4.11
N THR A 5 -40.60 -22.81 -3.42
CA THR A 5 -40.83 -22.38 -2.03
C THR A 5 -41.33 -23.56 -1.21
N PRO A 6 -41.37 -23.48 0.14
CA PRO A 6 -41.98 -24.52 0.97
C PRO A 6 -43.44 -24.84 0.61
N GLY A 7 -44.15 -23.91 -0.05
CA GLY A 7 -45.52 -24.10 -0.55
C GLY A 7 -45.60 -24.58 -2.02
N GLY A 8 -44.49 -24.96 -2.65
CA GLY A 8 -44.43 -25.39 -4.05
C GLY A 8 -43.82 -24.36 -5.00
N MET A 9 -43.97 -24.61 -6.30
CA MET A 9 -43.51 -23.70 -7.37
C MET A 9 -44.39 -22.46 -7.42
N GLN A 10 -43.79 -21.27 -7.27
CA GLN A 10 -44.49 -19.99 -7.32
C GLN A 10 -43.92 -19.09 -8.41
N GLN A 11 -44.79 -18.43 -9.17
CA GLN A 11 -44.36 -17.37 -10.10
C GLN A 11 -44.04 -16.10 -9.32
N MET A 12 -42.75 -15.75 -9.27
CA MET A 12 -42.28 -14.52 -8.63
C MET A 12 -41.70 -13.55 -9.65
N ASN A 13 -41.84 -12.26 -9.36
CA ASN A 13 -41.17 -11.20 -10.10
C ASN A 13 -39.76 -11.02 -9.54
N HIS A 14 -38.76 -11.21 -10.40
CA HIS A 14 -37.35 -11.00 -10.09
C HIS A 14 -36.89 -9.72 -10.78
N VAL A 15 -36.13 -8.90 -10.06
CA VAL A 15 -35.53 -7.68 -10.60
C VAL A 15 -34.03 -7.76 -10.38
N ASN A 16 -33.26 -7.47 -11.42
CA ASN A 16 -31.82 -7.31 -11.30
C ASN A 16 -31.49 -5.93 -10.69
N GLU A 17 -30.21 -5.70 -10.42
CA GLU A 17 -29.76 -4.46 -9.80
C GLU A 17 -30.08 -3.22 -10.66
N SER A 18 -29.86 -3.29 -11.98
CA SER A 18 -30.18 -2.17 -12.87
C SER A 18 -31.68 -1.85 -12.89
N GLY A 19 -32.53 -2.88 -12.88
CA GLY A 19 -33.98 -2.76 -12.78
C GLY A 19 -34.43 -2.22 -11.42
N MET A 20 -33.80 -2.66 -10.32
CA MET A 20 -34.03 -2.09 -8.99
C MET A 20 -33.80 -0.58 -8.99
N TYR A 21 -32.67 -0.10 -9.51
CA TYR A 21 -32.40 1.33 -9.57
C TYR A 21 -33.39 2.07 -10.47
N ALA A 22 -33.75 1.52 -11.64
CA ALA A 22 -34.76 2.12 -12.51
C ALA A 22 -36.11 2.30 -11.78
N LEU A 23 -36.55 1.28 -11.02
CA LEU A 23 -37.76 1.35 -10.22
C LEU A 23 -37.67 2.40 -9.11
N VAL A 24 -36.54 2.48 -8.40
CA VAL A 24 -36.36 3.47 -7.34
C VAL A 24 -36.33 4.89 -7.90
N LEU A 25 -35.63 5.12 -9.02
CA LEU A 25 -35.50 6.45 -9.62
C LEU A 25 -36.79 6.97 -10.26
N GLY A 26 -37.65 6.05 -10.75
CA GLY A 26 -38.98 6.34 -11.30
C GLY A 26 -40.12 6.34 -10.28
N SER A 27 -39.90 5.85 -9.06
CA SER A 27 -40.95 5.71 -8.05
C SER A 27 -41.40 7.05 -7.46
N THR A 28 -42.71 7.17 -7.18
CA THR A 28 -43.31 8.35 -6.56
C THR A 28 -43.32 8.30 -5.02
N LYS A 29 -42.94 7.16 -4.42
CA LYS A 29 -42.88 6.96 -2.96
C LYS A 29 -41.91 7.93 -2.30
N ALA A 30 -42.24 8.37 -1.08
CA ALA A 30 -41.44 9.37 -0.36
C ALA A 30 -40.02 8.86 -0.05
N GLU A 31 -39.89 7.58 0.29
CA GLU A 31 -38.62 6.88 0.56
C GLU A 31 -37.71 6.91 -0.68
N ALA A 32 -38.27 6.59 -1.84
CA ALA A 32 -37.56 6.55 -3.11
C ALA A 32 -37.09 7.96 -3.52
N LYS A 33 -37.93 8.99 -3.31
CA LYS A 33 -37.54 10.39 -3.53
C LYS A 33 -36.39 10.83 -2.63
N ARG A 34 -36.37 10.42 -1.35
CA ARG A 34 -35.26 10.71 -0.41
C ARG A 34 -33.96 10.06 -0.89
N PHE A 35 -34.02 8.79 -1.25
CA PHE A 35 -32.85 8.06 -1.77
C PHE A 35 -32.32 8.68 -3.07
N LYS A 36 -33.20 8.93 -4.06
CA LYS A 36 -32.84 9.61 -5.30
C LYS A 36 -32.17 10.95 -5.02
N ARG A 37 -32.72 11.76 -4.12
CA ARG A 37 -32.12 13.05 -3.75
C ARG A 37 -30.73 12.86 -3.17
N TRP A 38 -30.57 12.00 -2.16
CA TRP A 38 -29.27 11.70 -1.55
C TRP A 38 -28.23 11.24 -2.57
N VAL A 39 -28.57 10.30 -3.46
CA VAL A 39 -27.67 9.84 -4.53
C VAL A 39 -27.25 11.01 -5.44
N THR A 40 -28.21 11.84 -5.86
CA THR A 40 -27.93 12.94 -6.80
C THR A 40 -27.22 14.14 -6.17
N SER A 41 -27.43 14.42 -4.88
CA SER A 41 -26.86 15.58 -4.20
C SER A 41 -25.52 15.30 -3.53
N GLU A 42 -25.28 14.06 -3.11
CA GLU A 42 -24.12 13.69 -2.28
C GLU A 42 -23.21 12.71 -3.02
N VAL A 43 -23.74 11.54 -3.39
CA VAL A 43 -22.95 10.43 -3.93
C VAL A 43 -22.38 10.75 -5.31
N LEU A 44 -23.22 11.08 -6.29
CA LEU A 44 -22.78 11.33 -7.67
C LEU A 44 -21.85 12.55 -7.77
N PRO A 45 -22.12 13.68 -7.10
CA PRO A 45 -21.19 14.81 -7.09
C PRO A 45 -19.84 14.47 -6.46
N ALA A 46 -19.82 13.66 -5.38
CA ALA A 46 -18.57 13.20 -4.78
C ALA A 46 -17.77 12.35 -5.78
N ILE A 47 -18.36 11.31 -6.36
CA ILE A 47 -17.70 10.44 -7.35
C ILE A 47 -17.16 11.25 -8.54
N ARG A 48 -17.93 12.22 -9.05
CA ARG A 48 -17.49 13.05 -10.18
C ARG A 48 -16.25 13.90 -9.84
N LYS A 49 -16.10 14.35 -8.59
CA LYS A 49 -14.99 15.21 -8.16
C LYS A 49 -13.75 14.41 -7.74
N SER A 50 -13.94 13.35 -6.96
CA SER A 50 -12.85 12.58 -6.33
C SER A 50 -12.59 11.23 -7.00
N GLY A 51 -13.45 10.78 -7.92
CA GLY A 51 -13.37 9.45 -8.53
C GLY A 51 -13.98 8.33 -7.68
N GLY A 52 -14.51 8.62 -6.48
CA GLY A 52 -15.12 7.61 -5.61
C GLY A 52 -15.95 8.20 -4.48
N TYR A 53 -16.87 7.40 -3.92
CA TYR A 53 -17.66 7.74 -2.74
C TYR A 53 -17.24 6.85 -1.57
N SER A 54 -16.95 7.47 -0.42
CA SER A 54 -16.54 6.78 0.80
C SER A 54 -17.39 7.31 1.94
N ALA A 55 -18.34 6.49 2.41
CA ALA A 55 -19.28 6.89 3.46
C ALA A 55 -18.62 6.97 4.85
N THR A 56 -17.46 6.32 5.00
CA THR A 56 -16.64 6.32 6.21
C THR A 56 -15.33 7.01 5.90
N GLY A 57 -14.72 7.67 6.89
CA GLY A 57 -13.44 8.38 6.76
C GLY A 57 -12.23 7.48 6.44
N VAL A 58 -12.40 6.40 5.68
CA VAL A 58 -11.33 5.54 5.16
C VAL A 58 -10.48 6.28 4.13
N GLN A 59 -11.07 7.24 3.40
CA GLN A 59 -10.38 8.00 2.36
C GLN A 59 -9.05 8.64 2.80
N PRO A 60 -9.01 9.41 3.91
CA PRO A 60 -7.74 9.98 4.37
C PRO A 60 -6.68 8.95 4.80
N ALA A 61 -7.01 7.66 5.01
CA ALA A 61 -6.04 6.62 5.36
C ALA A 61 -5.47 6.01 4.11
N PHE A 62 -6.33 5.77 3.12
CA PHE A 62 -5.88 5.31 1.83
C PHE A 62 -4.98 6.36 1.16
N ASP A 63 -5.36 7.64 1.23
CA ASP A 63 -4.56 8.74 0.72
C ASP A 63 -3.21 8.85 1.45
N ALA A 64 -3.23 8.75 2.78
CA ALA A 64 -2.00 8.78 3.58
C ALA A 64 -1.05 7.65 3.22
N LEU A 65 -1.57 6.43 3.09
CA LEU A 65 -0.79 5.25 2.75
C LEU A 65 -0.21 5.31 1.33
N ARG A 66 -0.95 5.89 0.38
CA ARG A 66 -0.50 6.09 -1.01
C ARG A 66 0.62 7.13 -1.12
N MET A 67 0.55 8.18 -0.31
CA MET A 67 1.49 9.30 -0.33
C MET A 67 2.80 8.99 0.42
N ALA A 68 2.75 8.14 1.44
CA ALA A 68 3.89 7.81 2.31
C ALA A 68 5.19 7.39 1.56
N PRO A 69 5.18 6.38 0.65
CA PRO A 69 6.43 5.96 -0.01
C PRO A 69 7.01 7.05 -0.92
N LEU A 70 6.16 7.86 -1.54
CA LEU A 70 6.58 8.98 -2.39
C LEU A 70 7.22 10.08 -1.54
N ALA A 71 6.58 10.44 -0.42
CA ALA A 71 7.09 11.44 0.51
C ALA A 71 8.43 11.02 1.13
N VAL A 72 8.59 9.74 1.50
CA VAL A 72 9.88 9.20 2.00
C VAL A 72 10.96 9.27 0.90
N SER A 73 10.62 8.91 -0.33
CA SER A 73 11.57 8.95 -1.45
C SER A 73 12.00 10.38 -1.78
N ALA A 74 11.07 11.34 -1.78
CA ALA A 74 11.37 12.75 -1.96
C ALA A 74 12.26 13.29 -0.85
N ALA A 75 11.97 12.99 0.41
CA ALA A 75 12.80 13.41 1.55
C ALA A 75 14.23 12.85 1.46
N LYS A 76 14.39 11.59 1.05
CA LYS A 76 15.72 11.00 0.80
C LYS A 76 16.45 11.68 -0.36
N ALA A 77 15.74 12.10 -1.41
CA ALA A 77 16.33 12.85 -2.52
C ALA A 77 16.86 14.23 -2.08
N PHE A 78 16.28 14.83 -1.04
CA PHE A 78 16.79 16.04 -0.39
C PHE A 78 17.97 15.80 0.58
N GLY A 79 18.49 14.57 0.66
CA GLY A 79 19.66 14.23 1.49
C GLY A 79 19.34 13.98 2.96
N LEU A 80 18.07 13.82 3.33
CA LEU A 80 17.70 13.43 4.70
C LEU A 80 18.12 11.98 4.97
N ASP A 81 18.57 11.71 6.20
CA ASP A 81 18.83 10.34 6.65
C ASP A 81 17.53 9.52 6.72
N GLN A 82 17.63 8.21 6.86
CA GLN A 82 16.47 7.31 6.81
C GLN A 82 15.41 7.63 7.88
N ASN A 83 15.83 8.06 9.07
CA ASN A 83 14.94 8.39 10.18
C ASN A 83 14.36 9.79 10.01
N ALA A 84 15.19 10.79 9.70
CA ALA A 84 14.66 12.14 9.43
C ALA A 84 13.69 12.15 8.24
N ALA A 85 13.98 11.37 7.19
CA ALA A 85 13.10 11.22 6.03
C ALA A 85 11.74 10.60 6.40
N ALA A 86 11.71 9.65 7.34
CA ALA A 86 10.46 9.05 7.79
C ALA A 86 9.62 10.03 8.63
N ILE A 87 10.25 10.83 9.49
CA ILE A 87 9.56 11.88 10.27
C ILE A 87 9.01 12.96 9.34
N SER A 88 9.85 13.50 8.45
CA SER A 88 9.43 14.56 7.53
C SER A 88 8.32 14.08 6.59
N ALA A 89 8.40 12.83 6.13
CA ALA A 89 7.36 12.23 5.30
C ALA A 89 6.04 12.06 6.07
N ASN A 90 6.07 11.61 7.32
CA ASN A 90 4.85 11.51 8.13
C ASN A 90 4.26 12.89 8.46
N GLN A 91 5.10 13.87 8.78
CA GLN A 91 4.65 15.26 8.98
C GLN A 91 3.99 15.82 7.72
N PHE A 92 4.57 15.55 6.55
CA PHE A 92 4.02 15.94 5.26
C PHE A 92 2.67 15.25 4.98
N VAL A 93 2.61 13.93 5.16
CA VAL A 93 1.36 13.16 4.97
C VAL A 93 0.28 13.62 5.95
N ARG A 94 0.63 13.91 7.20
CA ARG A 94 -0.29 14.45 8.20
C ARG A 94 -0.81 15.83 7.83
N ALA A 95 0.02 16.71 7.27
CA ALA A 95 -0.40 18.02 6.80
C ALA A 95 -1.42 17.92 5.66
N GLU A 96 -1.25 16.95 4.76
CA GLU A 96 -2.10 16.80 3.58
C GLU A 96 -3.39 16.00 3.86
N THR A 97 -3.32 14.98 4.72
CA THR A 97 -4.42 14.00 4.91
C THR A 97 -5.05 14.04 6.31
N GLY A 98 -4.43 14.78 7.25
CA GLY A 98 -4.83 14.79 8.65
C GLY A 98 -4.54 13.48 9.41
N ARG A 99 -3.87 12.51 8.78
CA ARG A 99 -3.52 11.22 9.41
C ARG A 99 -2.06 11.12 9.79
N ASP A 100 -1.82 10.68 11.02
CA ASP A 100 -0.50 10.34 11.52
C ASP A 100 -0.27 8.84 11.34
N LEU A 101 0.58 8.49 10.37
CA LEU A 101 0.86 7.08 10.04
C LEU A 101 1.68 6.41 11.14
N LEU A 102 2.64 7.11 11.75
CA LEU A 102 3.43 6.55 12.85
C LEU A 102 2.53 6.18 14.01
N GLN A 103 1.62 7.08 14.40
CA GLN A 103 0.63 6.79 15.44
C GLN A 103 -0.28 5.61 15.04
N GLY A 104 -0.68 5.52 13.76
CA GLY A 104 -1.47 4.41 13.24
C GLY A 104 -0.78 3.04 13.35
N PHE A 105 0.56 3.00 13.30
CA PHE A 105 1.37 1.80 13.54
C PHE A 105 1.74 1.59 15.02
N GLY A 106 1.20 2.39 15.93
CA GLY A 106 1.51 2.33 17.36
C GLY A 106 2.93 2.80 17.71
N GLN A 107 3.60 3.53 16.81
CA GLN A 107 4.93 4.08 17.03
C GLN A 107 4.82 5.57 17.38
N GLN A 108 5.27 5.96 18.58
CA GLN A 108 5.32 7.37 18.99
C GLN A 108 6.66 8.04 18.72
N HIS A 109 7.69 7.25 18.40
CA HIS A 109 9.04 7.68 18.08
C HIS A 109 9.69 6.67 17.12
N LEU A 110 10.67 7.09 16.34
CA LEU A 110 11.45 6.15 15.54
C LEU A 110 12.36 5.34 16.46
N VAL A 111 12.28 4.01 16.37
CA VAL A 111 13.22 3.12 17.03
C VAL A 111 14.57 3.31 16.33
N ALA A 112 15.58 3.79 17.07
CA ALA A 112 16.93 3.92 16.53
C ALA A 112 17.37 2.56 15.99
N ALA A 113 17.99 2.54 14.81
CA ALA A 113 18.59 1.32 14.27
C ALA A 113 19.65 0.85 15.28
N THR A 114 19.35 -0.21 16.03
CA THR A 114 20.32 -0.87 16.90
C THR A 114 21.50 -1.23 16.02
N ARG A 115 22.62 -0.52 16.16
CA ARG A 115 23.89 -0.93 15.56
C ARG A 115 24.17 -2.32 16.13
N MET A 116 24.00 -3.36 15.32
CA MET A 116 24.55 -4.67 15.64
C MET A 116 26.02 -4.46 16.00
N PRO A 117 26.52 -5.01 17.12
CA PRO A 117 27.92 -4.86 17.46
C PRO A 117 28.73 -5.37 16.28
N SER A 118 29.52 -4.48 15.67
CA SER A 118 30.44 -4.85 14.61
C SER A 118 31.36 -5.91 15.21
N THR A 119 31.17 -7.17 14.81
CA THR A 119 32.12 -8.22 15.14
C THR A 119 33.43 -7.82 14.50
N SER A 120 34.35 -7.31 15.31
CA SER A 120 35.69 -6.95 14.89
C SER A 120 36.35 -8.22 14.35
N ARG A 121 36.49 -8.30 13.02
CA ARG A 121 37.28 -9.35 12.38
C ARG A 121 38.70 -9.25 12.93
N PRO A 122 39.28 -10.33 13.52
CA PRO A 122 40.61 -10.25 14.11
C PRO A 122 41.62 -9.92 13.01
N ARG A 123 42.44 -8.91 13.29
CA ARG A 123 43.54 -8.43 12.45
C ARG A 123 44.50 -9.59 12.22
N SER A 124 44.60 -10.08 10.99
CA SER A 124 45.59 -11.11 10.62
C SER A 124 47.00 -10.53 10.75
N SER A 125 47.66 -10.77 11.88
CA SER A 125 49.10 -10.57 11.98
C SER A 125 49.80 -11.71 11.24
N ALA A 126 50.35 -11.38 10.08
CA ALA A 126 51.34 -12.21 9.42
C ALA A 126 52.51 -12.50 10.38
N ARG A 127 52.88 -13.78 10.52
CA ARG A 127 54.25 -14.16 10.83
C ARG A 127 54.65 -15.30 9.91
N ALA A 128 55.64 -15.00 9.08
CA ALA A 128 56.31 -15.93 8.20
C ALA A 128 57.02 -17.03 9.00
N SER A 129 56.91 -18.27 8.53
CA SER A 129 57.97 -19.27 8.67
C SER A 129 57.91 -20.19 7.46
N ALA A 130 58.98 -20.11 6.67
CA ALA A 130 59.16 -20.81 5.42
C ALA A 130 59.37 -22.32 5.64
N SER A 131 58.79 -23.12 4.76
CA SER A 131 59.39 -24.39 4.31
C SER A 131 58.77 -24.77 2.96
N ARG A 132 59.57 -24.66 1.88
CA ARG A 132 59.26 -25.26 0.58
C ARG A 132 59.29 -26.80 0.73
N PRO A 133 58.55 -27.53 -0.10
CA PRO A 133 59.26 -28.22 -1.18
C PRO A 133 58.56 -28.16 -2.54
N ALA A 134 59.37 -28.45 -3.55
CA ALA A 134 59.06 -28.44 -4.97
C ALA A 134 58.09 -29.57 -5.37
N SER A 135 57.26 -29.34 -6.40
CA SER A 135 57.17 -30.25 -7.55
C SER A 135 56.25 -29.74 -8.67
N SER A 136 56.77 -29.94 -9.88
CA SER A 136 56.12 -30.14 -11.18
C SER A 136 55.14 -29.10 -11.72
N MET A 137 55.69 -28.34 -12.68
CA MET A 137 55.02 -27.81 -13.86
C MET A 137 54.00 -28.79 -14.46
N THR A 138 52.81 -28.29 -14.77
CA THR A 138 52.05 -28.76 -15.94
C THR A 138 51.36 -27.56 -16.57
N VAL A 139 51.88 -27.19 -17.73
CA VAL A 139 51.33 -26.16 -18.62
C VAL A 139 50.08 -26.75 -19.29
N TRP A 140 48.95 -26.05 -19.23
CA TRP A 140 47.79 -26.30 -20.09
C TRP A 140 47.66 -25.14 -21.08
N PRO A 141 47.58 -25.40 -22.39
CA PRO A 141 47.47 -24.35 -23.41
C PRO A 141 46.03 -23.81 -23.51
N ALA A 142 45.94 -22.51 -23.81
CA ALA A 142 44.70 -21.80 -24.08
C ALA A 142 44.05 -22.23 -25.41
N PRO A 143 42.72 -22.18 -25.56
CA PRO A 143 42.06 -22.44 -26.83
C PRO A 143 42.13 -21.20 -27.73
N ALA A 144 42.64 -21.37 -28.96
CA ALA A 144 42.56 -20.36 -30.00
C ALA A 144 41.22 -20.45 -30.74
N CYS A 145 40.60 -19.29 -30.94
CA CYS A 145 39.49 -19.07 -31.87
C CYS A 145 39.84 -19.48 -33.31
N ARG A 146 38.96 -20.24 -33.95
CA ARG A 146 38.52 -20.00 -35.33
C ARG A 146 37.19 -20.68 -35.60
#